data_AF-A0ABD3GAF1-F1
#
_entry.id   AF-A0ABD3GAF1-F1
#
_cell.length_a   1.000
_cell.length_b   1.000
_cell.length_c   1.000
_cell.angle_alpha   90.00
_cell.angle_beta   90.00
_cell.angle_gamma   90.00
#
_symmetry.space_group_name_H-M   'P 1'
#
loop_
_entity.id
_entity.type
_entity.pdbx_description
1 polymer ?
#
loop_
_entity_poly.entity_id
_entity_poly.type
_entity_poly.pdbx_seq_one_letter_code
_entity_poly.pdbx_strand_id
1 'polypeptide(L)'
;MADYRPDWHEFVAHEIRSRLGHEKRDKQSAKMFREGWMAVVGTVRADFMAKKAASRGEPLLLESRNGFTDTRAEWDSEKGELTRQRDALKEELEKAEQKALEAKEREEAVRKEKEALQRDYTNEKAEWEAKNSQLIVEIGQLHEEKKLNSSKEETVQTQLIALREMMEAATKRSDEPQAELKRELEAKEQELKRLQENDKKIRHRLKAAKKKERDLEAELKKMPVGVVLKGESKTLELMKSGKKWHISCYP
;
A
#
# COMPACT_ATOMS: atom_id res chain seq x y z
N MET A 1 12.39 70.12 51.08
CA MET A 1 12.24 68.71 51.46
C MET A 1 11.31 68.08 50.45
N ALA A 2 11.76 67.08 49.69
CA ALA A 2 10.95 66.45 48.65
C ALA A 2 9.98 65.44 49.28
N ASP A 3 8.70 65.56 48.98
CA ASP A 3 7.63 64.70 49.47
C ASP A 3 7.80 63.28 48.92
N TYR A 4 8.18 62.34 49.79
CA TYR A 4 8.17 60.91 49.48
C TYR A 4 6.72 60.44 49.41
N ARG A 5 6.13 60.46 48.21
CA ARG A 5 4.94 59.65 47.91
C ARG A 5 5.46 58.31 47.39
N PRO A 6 5.28 57.19 48.11
CA PRO A 6 5.53 55.88 47.53
C PRO A 6 4.66 55.78 46.28
N ASP A 7 5.27 55.42 45.14
CA ASP A 7 4.49 55.14 43.95
C ASP A 7 3.51 54.01 44.31
N TRP A 8 2.22 54.33 44.33
CA TRP A 8 1.16 53.38 44.67
C TRP A 8 1.27 52.11 43.82
N HIS A 9 1.81 52.24 42.61
CA HIS A 9 2.01 51.12 41.69
C HIS A 9 3.15 50.21 42.16
N GLU A 10 4.21 50.74 42.78
CA GLU A 10 5.28 49.95 43.38
C GLU A 10 4.86 49.26 44.69
N PHE A 11 4.07 49.95 45.52
CA PHE A 11 3.52 49.35 46.75
C PHE A 11 2.59 48.16 46.41
N VAL A 12 1.67 48.36 45.46
CA VAL A 12 0.76 47.31 44.99
C VAL A 12 1.53 46.17 44.30
N ALA A 13 2.56 46.48 43.50
CA ALA A 13 3.40 45.47 42.87
C ALA A 13 4.22 44.64 43.88
N HIS A 14 4.70 45.26 44.97
CA HIS A 14 5.41 44.58 46.05
C HIS A 14 4.49 43.67 46.86
N GLU A 15 3.27 44.11 47.14
CA GLU A 15 2.27 43.34 47.88
C GLU A 15 1.75 42.15 47.05
N ILE A 16 1.63 42.32 45.73
CA ILE A 16 1.35 41.24 44.77
C ILE A 16 2.50 40.23 44.73
N ARG A 17 3.76 40.68 44.70
CA ARG A 17 4.94 39.79 44.68
C ARG A 17 5.06 38.97 45.97
N SER A 18 4.75 39.58 47.11
CA SER A 18 4.76 38.91 48.42
C SER A 18 3.64 37.89 48.58
N ARG A 19 2.44 38.17 48.02
CA ARG A 19 1.30 37.22 48.04
C ARG A 19 1.41 36.10 46.99
N LEU A 20 2.03 36.35 45.84
CA LEU A 20 2.30 35.34 44.80
C LEU A 20 3.46 34.38 45.16
N GLY A 21 4.23 34.68 46.20
CA GLY A 21 5.37 33.85 46.62
C GLY A 21 5.01 32.51 47.25
N HIS A 22 3.75 32.27 47.63
CA HIS A 22 3.40 31.11 48.47
C HIS A 22 2.38 30.10 47.93
N GLU A 23 1.75 30.30 46.78
CA GLU A 23 0.74 29.33 46.30
C GLU A 23 1.05 28.78 44.91
N LYS A 24 1.93 27.78 44.90
CA LYS A 24 1.86 26.73 43.87
C LYS A 24 0.57 25.94 44.10
N ARG A 25 -0.29 25.94 43.07
CA ARG A 25 -1.43 25.03 42.78
C ARG A 25 -2.81 25.54 43.21
N ASP A 26 -3.49 26.25 42.31
CA ASP A 26 -4.77 25.81 41.74
C ASP A 26 -5.25 26.73 40.60
N LYS A 27 -5.51 26.15 39.42
CA LYS A 27 -6.00 26.87 38.23
C LYS A 27 -7.36 27.54 38.47
N GLN A 28 -8.14 27.02 39.41
CA GLN A 28 -9.44 27.55 39.79
C GLN A 28 -9.32 28.81 40.65
N SER A 29 -8.35 28.85 41.57
CA SER A 29 -8.05 30.03 42.40
C SER A 29 -7.51 31.19 41.56
N ALA A 30 -6.67 30.89 40.55
CA ALA A 30 -6.19 31.91 39.60
C ALA A 30 -7.31 32.50 38.73
N LYS A 31 -8.32 31.69 38.38
CA LYS A 31 -9.50 32.14 37.62
C LYS A 31 -10.41 33.03 38.48
N MET A 32 -10.74 32.58 39.69
CA MET A 32 -11.57 33.33 40.66
C MET A 32 -10.90 34.65 41.07
N PHE A 33 -9.57 34.66 41.26
CA PHE A 33 -8.83 35.87 41.55
C PHE A 33 -8.86 36.84 40.37
N ARG A 34 -8.69 36.36 39.12
CA ARG A 34 -8.74 37.19 37.92
C ARG A 34 -10.14 37.77 37.68
N GLU A 35 -11.19 37.01 37.95
CA GLU A 35 -12.59 37.46 37.87
C GLU A 35 -12.91 38.49 38.97
N GLY A 36 -12.45 38.26 40.20
CA GLY A 36 -12.55 39.24 41.30
C GLY A 36 -11.74 40.52 41.04
N TRP A 37 -10.55 40.40 40.45
CA TRP A 37 -9.70 41.55 40.09
C TRP A 37 -10.33 42.41 38.99
N MET A 38 -10.93 41.78 37.97
CA MET A 38 -11.64 42.49 36.91
C MET A 38 -12.88 43.22 37.45
N ALA A 39 -13.57 42.67 38.44
CA ALA A 39 -14.67 43.34 39.12
C ALA A 39 -14.21 44.56 39.93
N VAL A 40 -13.11 44.44 40.69
CA VAL A 40 -12.55 45.56 41.49
C VAL A 40 -11.96 46.66 40.60
N VAL A 41 -11.26 46.31 39.52
CA VAL A 41 -10.80 47.29 38.53
C VAL A 41 -11.97 47.95 37.81
N GLY A 42 -13.03 47.19 37.52
CA GLY A 42 -14.27 47.69 36.95
C GLY A 42 -14.95 48.75 37.82
N THR A 43 -15.06 48.50 39.13
CA THR A 43 -15.69 49.46 40.08
C THR A 43 -14.82 50.68 40.33
N VAL A 44 -13.50 50.52 40.51
CA VAL A 44 -12.58 51.66 40.71
C VAL A 44 -12.50 52.55 39.46
N ARG A 45 -12.54 51.95 38.26
CA ARG A 45 -12.58 52.72 37.01
C ARG A 45 -13.91 53.43 36.80
N ALA A 46 -15.03 52.82 37.20
CA ALA A 46 -16.35 53.45 37.17
C ALA A 46 -16.42 54.63 38.15
N ASP A 47 -15.94 54.47 39.38
CA ASP A 47 -15.90 55.54 40.39
C ASP A 47 -14.98 56.69 40.00
N PHE A 48 -13.84 56.40 39.37
CA PHE A 48 -12.94 57.42 38.85
C PHE A 48 -13.56 58.20 37.70
N MET A 49 -14.26 57.52 36.77
CA MET A 49 -14.99 58.17 35.68
C MET A 49 -16.19 58.97 36.18
N ALA A 50 -16.92 58.48 37.19
CA ALA A 50 -18.03 59.18 37.81
C ALA A 50 -17.56 60.45 38.54
N LYS A 51 -16.46 60.40 39.28
CA LYS A 51 -15.84 61.58 39.91
C LYS A 51 -15.28 62.56 38.88
N LYS A 52 -14.70 62.07 37.79
CA LYS A 52 -14.21 62.91 36.68
C LYS A 52 -15.35 63.57 35.91
N ALA A 53 -16.49 62.89 35.75
CA ALA A 53 -17.72 63.45 35.19
C ALA A 53 -18.35 64.49 36.13
N ALA A 54 -18.40 64.24 37.44
CA ALA A 54 -18.90 65.20 38.42
C ALA A 54 -18.05 66.49 38.52
N SER A 55 -16.75 66.41 38.22
CA SER A 55 -15.84 67.57 38.18
C SER A 55 -15.94 68.42 36.90
N ARG A 56 -16.68 67.96 35.88
CA ARG A 56 -16.96 68.71 34.64
C ARG A 56 -18.45 69.05 34.61
N GLY A 57 -18.83 70.13 35.30
CA GLY A 57 -20.20 70.63 35.39
C GLY A 57 -20.75 71.24 34.08
N GLU A 58 -20.60 70.55 32.95
CA GLU A 58 -21.25 70.91 31.69
C GLU A 58 -22.16 69.76 31.25
N PRO A 59 -23.49 69.98 31.12
CA PRO A 59 -24.34 69.00 30.47
C PRO A 59 -23.90 68.87 29.01
N LEU A 60 -23.54 67.66 28.59
CA LEU A 60 -23.26 67.34 27.20
C LEU A 60 -24.41 67.82 26.31
N LEU A 61 -24.12 68.75 25.40
CA LEU A 61 -25.04 69.27 24.39
C LEU A 61 -25.71 68.11 23.63
N LEU A 62 -27.01 68.22 23.37
CA LEU A 62 -27.84 67.19 22.73
C LEU A 62 -27.21 66.56 21.47
N GLU A 63 -26.42 67.31 20.70
CA GLU A 63 -25.70 66.82 19.51
C GLU A 63 -24.63 65.77 19.83
N SER A 64 -23.92 65.90 20.95
CA SER A 64 -22.90 64.93 21.40
C SER A 64 -23.49 63.64 21.98
N ARG A 65 -24.76 63.70 22.43
CA ARG A 65 -25.49 62.54 22.94
C ARG A 65 -26.02 61.66 21.82
N ASN A 66 -26.46 62.25 20.70
CA ASN A 66 -26.87 61.51 19.51
C ASN A 66 -25.67 60.85 18.79
N GLY A 67 -24.53 61.54 18.68
CA GLY A 67 -23.32 60.97 18.05
C GLY A 67 -22.70 59.76 18.79
N PHE A 68 -22.90 59.64 20.10
CA PHE A 68 -22.44 58.47 20.89
C PHE A 68 -23.43 57.29 20.83
N THR A 69 -24.73 57.56 20.70
CA THR A 69 -25.73 56.49 20.52
C THR A 69 -25.71 55.92 19.10
N ASP A 70 -25.42 56.76 18.10
CA ASP A 70 -25.32 56.34 16.70
C ASP A 70 -24.08 55.44 16.48
N THR A 71 -22.93 55.84 17.01
CA THR A 71 -21.70 55.01 16.96
C THR A 71 -21.82 53.69 17.74
N ARG A 72 -22.61 53.66 18.82
CA ARG A 72 -22.88 52.42 19.57
C ARG A 72 -23.80 51.46 18.80
N ALA A 73 -24.83 51.98 18.12
CA ALA A 73 -25.71 51.17 17.28
C ALA A 73 -24.96 50.59 16.07
N GLU A 74 -24.03 51.35 15.47
CA GLU A 74 -23.14 50.88 14.40
C GLU A 74 -22.23 49.74 14.90
N TRP A 75 -21.58 49.89 16.06
CA TRP A 75 -20.73 48.83 16.63
C TRP A 75 -21.51 47.57 17.02
N ASP A 76 -22.72 47.72 17.57
CA ASP A 76 -23.56 46.57 17.90
C ASP A 76 -24.04 45.85 16.63
N SER A 77 -24.29 46.59 15.53
CA SER A 77 -24.60 46.03 14.21
C SER A 77 -23.40 45.29 13.60
N GLU A 78 -22.21 45.89 13.58
CA GLU A 78 -20.98 45.27 13.09
C GLU A 78 -20.63 44.01 13.89
N LYS A 79 -20.80 44.04 15.21
CA LYS A 79 -20.59 42.88 16.07
C LYS A 79 -21.58 41.76 15.78
N GLY A 80 -22.84 42.09 15.48
CA GLY A 80 -23.85 41.14 15.04
C GLY A 80 -23.46 40.47 13.72
N GLU A 81 -23.00 41.26 12.75
CA GLU A 81 -22.57 40.77 11.43
C GLU A 81 -21.32 39.89 11.53
N LEU A 82 -20.31 40.31 12.29
CA LEU A 82 -19.11 39.50 12.55
C LEU A 82 -19.44 38.18 13.26
N THR A 83 -20.45 38.18 14.14
CA THR A 83 -20.90 36.95 14.81
C THR A 83 -21.54 35.99 13.82
N ARG A 84 -22.39 36.48 12.89
CA ARG A 84 -22.98 35.66 11.82
C ARG A 84 -21.92 35.12 10.87
N GLN A 85 -20.95 35.95 10.46
CA GLN A 85 -19.84 35.52 9.61
C GLN A 85 -18.98 34.44 10.30
N ARG A 86 -18.68 34.62 11.60
CA ARG A 86 -17.98 33.61 12.39
C ARG A 86 -18.75 32.29 12.44
N ASP A 87 -20.06 32.34 12.65
CA ASP A 87 -20.88 31.13 12.75
C ASP A 87 -21.04 30.44 11.39
N ALA A 88 -21.16 31.20 10.29
CA ALA A 88 -21.12 30.67 8.93
C ALA A 88 -19.78 30.00 8.61
N LEU A 89 -18.65 30.64 8.95
CA LEU A 89 -17.31 30.07 8.76
C LEU A 89 -17.10 28.80 9.59
N LYS A 90 -17.67 28.72 10.80
CA LYS A 90 -17.63 27.50 11.61
C LYS A 90 -18.40 26.37 10.94
N GLU A 91 -19.60 26.64 10.44
CA GLU A 91 -20.40 25.63 9.73
C GLU A 91 -19.70 25.14 8.45
N GLU A 92 -19.05 26.04 7.70
CA GLU A 92 -18.24 25.68 6.54
C GLU A 92 -17.02 24.83 6.92
N LEU A 93 -16.36 25.16 8.04
CA LEU A 93 -15.22 24.41 8.56
C LEU A 93 -15.64 23.01 9.00
N GLU A 94 -16.75 22.87 9.73
CA GLU A 94 -17.31 21.56 10.12
C GLU A 94 -17.66 20.71 8.88
N LYS A 95 -18.28 21.30 7.85
CA LYS A 95 -18.56 20.61 6.58
C LYS A 95 -17.29 20.18 5.85
N ALA A 96 -16.24 21.01 5.87
CA ALA A 96 -14.96 20.69 5.25
C ALA A 96 -14.24 19.56 6.01
N GLU A 97 -14.28 19.56 7.35
CA GLU A 97 -13.74 18.50 8.19
C GLU A 97 -14.44 17.16 7.95
N GLN A 98 -15.78 17.16 7.86
CA GLN A 98 -16.54 15.95 7.53
C GLN A 98 -16.17 15.40 6.16
N LYS A 99 -16.09 16.26 5.13
CA LYS A 99 -15.66 15.84 3.78
C LYS A 99 -14.23 15.29 3.77
N ALA A 100 -13.32 15.89 4.55
CA ALA A 100 -11.95 15.41 4.66
C ALA A 100 -11.88 14.04 5.35
N LEU A 101 -12.74 13.80 6.36
CA LEU A 101 -12.85 12.50 7.02
C LEU A 101 -13.37 11.43 6.05
N GLU A 102 -14.47 11.71 5.34
CA GLU A 102 -15.02 10.80 4.32
C GLU A 102 -14.00 10.50 3.22
N ALA A 103 -13.23 11.50 2.78
CA ALA A 103 -12.19 11.31 1.77
C ALA A 103 -11.08 10.37 2.28
N LYS A 104 -10.66 10.50 3.54
CA LYS A 104 -9.67 9.61 4.16
C LYS A 104 -10.19 8.18 4.30
N GLU A 105 -11.45 8.00 4.69
CA GLU A 105 -12.07 6.67 4.77
C GLU A 105 -12.15 6.00 3.40
N ARG A 106 -12.52 6.76 2.35
CA ARG A 106 -12.51 6.26 0.97
C ARG A 106 -11.11 5.92 0.49
N GLU A 107 -10.11 6.75 0.79
CA GLU A 107 -8.71 6.49 0.44
C GLU A 107 -8.22 5.20 1.12
N GLU A 108 -8.54 5.01 2.40
CA GLU A 108 -8.16 3.79 3.13
C GLU A 108 -8.88 2.55 2.56
N ALA A 109 -10.15 2.66 2.20
CA ALA A 109 -10.90 1.59 1.55
C ALA A 109 -10.27 1.19 0.21
N VAL A 110 -9.97 2.16 -0.65
CA VAL A 110 -9.30 1.94 -1.94
C VAL A 110 -7.91 1.35 -1.74
N ARG A 111 -7.16 1.78 -0.71
CA ARG A 111 -5.85 1.21 -0.39
C ARG A 111 -5.97 -0.27 0.00
N LYS A 112 -6.93 -0.63 0.86
CA LYS A 112 -7.19 -2.02 1.26
C LYS A 112 -7.60 -2.88 0.08
N GLU A 113 -8.46 -2.37 -0.80
CA GLU A 113 -8.87 -3.05 -2.03
C GLU A 113 -7.68 -3.28 -2.97
N LYS A 114 -6.83 -2.27 -3.15
CA LYS A 114 -5.60 -2.40 -3.94
C LYS A 114 -4.65 -3.45 -3.34
N GLU A 115 -4.45 -3.45 -2.02
CA GLU A 115 -3.62 -4.46 -1.35
C GLU A 115 -4.19 -5.87 -1.51
N ALA A 116 -5.51 -6.03 -1.43
CA ALA A 116 -6.18 -7.31 -1.66
C ALA A 116 -5.95 -7.79 -3.10
N LEU A 117 -6.23 -6.94 -4.10
CA LEU A 117 -6.00 -7.25 -5.51
C LEU A 117 -4.53 -7.57 -5.81
N GLN A 118 -3.59 -6.88 -5.16
CA GLN A 118 -2.18 -7.17 -5.32
C GLN A 118 -1.80 -8.54 -4.77
N ARG A 119 -2.37 -8.95 -3.62
CA ARG A 119 -2.15 -10.30 -3.07
C ARG A 119 -2.75 -11.37 -3.99
N ASP A 120 -3.98 -11.17 -4.45
CA ASP A 120 -4.65 -12.11 -5.35
C ASP A 120 -3.84 -12.28 -6.65
N TYR A 121 -3.38 -11.17 -7.23
CA TYR A 121 -2.49 -11.18 -8.39
C TYR A 121 -1.19 -11.96 -8.13
N THR A 122 -0.54 -11.74 -6.98
CA THR A 122 0.70 -12.48 -6.66
C THR A 122 0.47 -13.97 -6.47
N ASN A 123 -0.66 -14.36 -5.89
CA ASN A 123 -1.04 -15.76 -5.71
C ASN A 123 -1.33 -16.42 -7.06
N GLU A 124 -2.16 -15.80 -7.90
CA GLU A 124 -2.47 -16.29 -9.24
C GLU A 124 -1.19 -16.45 -10.07
N LYS A 125 -0.32 -15.43 -10.07
CA LYS A 125 0.96 -15.50 -10.79
C LYS A 125 1.82 -16.67 -10.33
N ALA A 126 1.92 -16.90 -9.01
CA ALA A 126 2.68 -18.02 -8.47
C ALA A 126 2.08 -19.38 -8.88
N GLU A 127 0.76 -19.52 -8.91
CA GLU A 127 0.09 -20.72 -9.40
C GLU A 127 0.37 -20.98 -10.89
N TRP A 128 0.35 -19.93 -11.72
CA TRP A 128 0.67 -20.03 -13.14
C TRP A 128 2.13 -20.42 -13.38
N GLU A 129 3.07 -19.82 -12.65
CA GLU A 129 4.49 -20.18 -12.72
C GLU A 129 4.75 -21.61 -12.26
N ALA A 130 4.04 -22.10 -11.24
CA ALA A 130 4.11 -23.48 -10.79
C ALA A 130 3.59 -24.47 -11.85
N LYS A 131 2.43 -24.18 -12.47
CA LYS A 131 1.87 -24.99 -13.57
C LYS A 131 2.81 -25.02 -14.78
N ASN A 132 3.40 -23.88 -15.13
CA ASN A 132 4.36 -23.81 -16.24
C ASN A 132 5.61 -24.65 -15.95
N SER A 133 6.16 -24.55 -14.73
CA SER A 133 7.30 -25.35 -14.30
C SER A 133 7.02 -26.85 -14.34
N GLN A 134 5.80 -27.28 -13.96
CA GLN A 134 5.38 -28.68 -14.05
C GLN A 134 5.33 -29.17 -15.51
N LEU A 135 4.80 -28.37 -16.44
CA LEU A 135 4.76 -28.74 -17.87
C LEU A 135 6.15 -28.88 -18.47
N ILE A 136 7.10 -28.02 -18.08
CA ILE A 136 8.50 -28.10 -18.54
C ILE A 136 9.11 -29.45 -18.12
N VAL A 137 8.88 -29.88 -16.87
CA VAL A 137 9.35 -31.18 -16.38
C VAL A 137 8.68 -32.34 -17.13
N GLU A 138 7.36 -32.28 -17.35
CA GLU A 138 6.63 -33.31 -18.11
C GLU A 138 7.15 -33.44 -19.56
N ILE A 139 7.41 -32.31 -20.23
CA ILE A 139 7.99 -32.30 -21.58
C ILE A 139 9.40 -32.90 -21.57
N GLY A 140 10.21 -32.62 -20.55
CA GLY A 140 11.53 -33.21 -20.35
C GLY A 140 11.46 -34.73 -20.24
N GLN A 141 10.60 -35.25 -19.37
CA GLN A 141 10.37 -36.69 -19.19
C GLN A 141 9.90 -37.36 -20.48
N LEU A 142 8.91 -36.79 -21.17
CA LEU A 142 8.42 -37.32 -22.45
C LEU A 142 9.51 -37.34 -23.53
N HIS A 143 10.46 -36.39 -23.50
CA HIS A 143 11.60 -36.39 -24.42
C HIS A 143 12.59 -37.51 -24.09
N GLU A 144 12.85 -37.77 -22.81
CA GLU A 144 13.70 -38.89 -22.38
C GLU A 144 13.08 -40.24 -22.73
N GLU A 145 11.77 -40.41 -22.46
CA GLU A 145 11.02 -41.60 -22.86
C GLU A 145 11.10 -41.84 -24.37
N LYS A 146 10.95 -40.77 -25.18
CA LYS A 146 11.11 -40.86 -26.64
C LYS A 146 12.51 -41.32 -27.05
N LYS A 147 13.57 -40.80 -26.42
CA LYS A 147 14.96 -41.22 -26.70
C LYS A 147 15.16 -42.70 -26.37
N LEU A 148 14.67 -43.14 -25.22
CA LEU A 148 14.76 -44.54 -24.80
C LEU A 148 13.99 -45.46 -25.74
N ASN A 149 12.79 -45.05 -26.17
CA ASN A 149 11.97 -45.83 -27.09
C ASN A 149 12.64 -45.97 -28.47
N SER A 150 13.21 -44.88 -29.00
CA SER A 150 14.00 -44.89 -30.24
C SER A 150 15.20 -45.85 -30.16
N SER A 151 15.94 -45.84 -29.04
CA SER A 151 17.07 -46.75 -28.84
C SER A 151 16.61 -48.22 -28.79
N LYS A 152 15.48 -48.51 -28.14
CA LYS A 152 14.88 -49.86 -28.14
C LYS A 152 14.48 -50.30 -29.55
N GLU A 153 13.83 -49.42 -30.33
CA GLU A 153 13.49 -49.70 -31.72
C GLU A 153 14.72 -50.08 -32.55
N GLU A 154 15.82 -49.34 -32.43
CA GLU A 154 17.09 -49.64 -33.10
C GLU A 154 17.62 -51.02 -32.70
N THR A 155 17.65 -51.34 -31.40
CA THR A 155 18.13 -52.67 -30.93
C THR A 155 17.27 -53.82 -31.47
N VAL A 156 15.95 -53.67 -31.51
CA VAL A 156 15.04 -54.69 -32.06
C VAL A 156 15.23 -54.82 -33.57
N GLN A 157 15.46 -53.72 -34.29
CA GLN A 157 15.80 -53.78 -35.72
C GLN A 157 17.10 -54.52 -35.99
N THR A 158 18.15 -54.28 -35.19
CA THR A 158 19.41 -55.03 -35.32
C THR A 158 19.21 -56.53 -35.04
N GLN A 159 18.42 -56.88 -34.02
CA GLN A 159 18.08 -58.28 -33.72
C GLN A 159 17.28 -58.94 -34.87
N LEU A 160 16.34 -58.22 -35.49
CA LEU A 160 15.58 -58.71 -36.64
C LEU A 160 16.48 -58.96 -37.86
N ILE A 161 17.44 -58.08 -38.13
CA ILE A 161 18.42 -58.28 -39.22
C ILE A 161 19.24 -59.54 -38.97
N ALA A 162 19.77 -59.70 -37.75
CA ALA A 162 20.56 -60.88 -37.38
C ALA A 162 19.74 -62.19 -37.46
N LEU A 163 18.48 -62.19 -36.98
CA LEU A 163 17.58 -63.34 -37.09
C LEU A 163 17.26 -63.68 -38.55
N ARG A 164 17.08 -62.68 -39.41
CA ARG A 164 16.87 -62.90 -40.85
C ARG A 164 18.08 -63.55 -41.51
N GLU A 165 19.29 -63.07 -41.22
CA GLU A 165 20.54 -63.68 -41.70
C GLU A 165 20.71 -65.12 -41.19
N MET A 166 20.37 -65.39 -39.93
CA MET A 166 20.37 -66.74 -39.35
C MET A 166 19.35 -67.66 -40.02
N MET A 167 18.14 -67.17 -40.34
CA MET A 167 17.17 -67.95 -41.12
C MET A 167 17.67 -68.26 -42.53
N GLU A 168 18.27 -67.30 -43.23
CA GLU A 168 18.86 -67.51 -44.56
C GLU A 168 20.05 -68.50 -44.55
N ALA A 169 20.75 -68.60 -43.42
CA ALA A 169 21.77 -69.62 -43.21
C ALA A 169 21.15 -71.00 -42.85
N ALA A 170 20.08 -71.02 -42.06
CA ALA A 170 19.38 -72.23 -41.62
C ALA A 170 18.58 -72.92 -42.75
N THR A 171 18.02 -72.15 -43.70
CA THR A 171 17.39 -72.67 -44.93
C THR A 171 18.34 -73.52 -45.77
N LYS A 172 19.65 -73.44 -45.54
CA LYS A 172 20.67 -74.28 -46.20
C LYS A 172 20.99 -75.58 -45.44
N ARG A 173 20.43 -75.81 -44.23
CA ARG A 173 20.89 -76.86 -43.31
C ARG A 173 19.81 -77.79 -42.70
N SER A 174 18.57 -77.36 -42.43
CA SER A 174 17.44 -78.21 -41.94
C SER A 174 16.14 -77.39 -41.73
N ASP A 175 14.97 -78.04 -41.65
CA ASP A 175 13.64 -77.43 -41.49
C ASP A 175 13.17 -77.24 -40.02
N GLU A 176 13.64 -78.04 -39.06
CA GLU A 176 13.29 -77.89 -37.63
C GLU A 176 13.76 -76.57 -36.99
N PRO A 177 15.03 -76.14 -37.13
CA PRO A 177 15.46 -74.83 -36.62
C PRO A 177 14.80 -73.64 -37.34
N GLN A 178 14.19 -73.84 -38.52
CA GLN A 178 13.46 -72.76 -39.20
C GLN A 178 12.13 -72.42 -38.50
N ALA A 179 11.44 -73.41 -37.93
CA ALA A 179 10.16 -73.19 -37.29
C ALA A 179 10.32 -72.34 -36.00
N GLU A 180 11.39 -72.57 -35.25
CA GLU A 180 11.73 -71.80 -34.05
C GLU A 180 12.16 -70.37 -34.41
N LEU A 181 13.07 -70.21 -35.38
CA LEU A 181 13.50 -68.88 -35.85
C LEU A 181 12.33 -68.05 -36.42
N LYS A 182 11.38 -68.67 -37.12
CA LYS A 182 10.16 -67.97 -37.60
C LYS A 182 9.30 -67.45 -36.46
N ARG A 183 9.12 -68.25 -35.39
CA ARG A 183 8.37 -67.81 -34.19
C ARG A 183 9.07 -66.66 -33.48
N GLU A 184 10.40 -66.71 -33.36
CA GLU A 184 11.18 -65.62 -32.77
C GLU A 184 11.10 -64.34 -33.61
N LEU A 185 11.15 -64.46 -34.94
CA LEU A 185 11.02 -63.34 -35.86
C LEU A 185 9.62 -62.70 -35.77
N GLU A 186 8.56 -63.51 -35.76
CA GLU A 186 7.19 -63.02 -35.56
C GLU A 186 7.01 -62.31 -34.21
N ALA A 187 7.60 -62.85 -33.14
CA ALA A 187 7.57 -62.23 -31.82
C ALA A 187 8.28 -60.87 -31.81
N LYS A 188 9.44 -60.77 -32.47
CA LYS A 188 10.21 -59.52 -32.59
C LYS A 188 9.54 -58.49 -33.52
N GLU A 189 8.87 -58.91 -34.58
CA GLU A 189 8.08 -58.02 -35.44
C GLU A 189 6.85 -57.46 -34.70
N GLN A 190 6.21 -58.26 -33.84
CA GLN A 190 5.14 -57.78 -32.97
C GLN A 190 5.66 -56.79 -31.91
N GLU A 191 6.84 -57.05 -31.33
CA GLU A 191 7.51 -56.13 -30.40
C GLU A 191 7.80 -54.78 -31.08
N LEU A 192 8.33 -54.79 -32.30
CA LEU A 192 8.59 -53.57 -33.07
C LEU A 192 7.31 -52.76 -33.34
N LYS A 193 6.21 -53.42 -33.73
CA LYS A 193 4.91 -52.74 -33.95
C LYS A 193 4.42 -52.05 -32.68
N ARG A 194 4.55 -52.70 -31.51
CA ARG A 194 4.16 -52.10 -30.22
C ARG A 194 5.01 -50.88 -29.86
N LEU A 195 6.32 -50.92 -30.12
CA LEU A 195 7.21 -49.78 -29.89
C LEU A 195 6.86 -48.59 -30.79
N GLN A 196 6.58 -48.84 -32.08
CA GLN A 196 6.17 -47.80 -33.03
C GLN A 196 4.83 -47.14 -32.66
N GLU A 197 3.86 -47.94 -32.19
CA GLU A 197 2.60 -47.40 -31.68
C GLU A 197 2.80 -46.55 -30.42
N ASN A 198 3.71 -46.97 -29.54
CA ASN A 198 4.08 -46.18 -28.36
C ASN A 198 4.73 -44.85 -28.77
N ASP A 199 5.65 -44.88 -29.73
CA ASP A 199 6.33 -43.70 -30.24
C ASP A 199 5.35 -42.66 -30.83
N LYS A 200 4.33 -43.15 -31.55
CA LYS A 200 3.23 -42.33 -32.06
C LYS A 200 2.44 -41.66 -30.92
N LYS A 201 2.16 -42.38 -29.84
CA LYS A 201 1.47 -41.84 -28.65
C LYS A 201 2.31 -40.78 -27.95
N ILE A 202 3.61 -41.02 -27.75
CA ILE A 202 4.54 -40.07 -27.12
C ILE A 202 4.63 -38.78 -27.95
N ARG A 203 4.74 -38.87 -29.28
CA ARG A 203 4.73 -37.70 -30.17
C ARG A 203 3.45 -36.88 -30.07
N HIS A 204 2.30 -37.53 -29.95
CA HIS A 204 1.02 -36.83 -29.77
C HIS A 204 0.98 -36.10 -28.42
N ARG A 205 1.41 -36.76 -27.34
CA ARG A 205 1.50 -36.15 -26.00
C ARG A 205 2.45 -34.95 -25.97
N LEU A 206 3.62 -35.07 -26.59
CA LEU A 206 4.59 -33.96 -26.71
C LEU A 206 4.01 -32.75 -27.45
N LYS A 207 3.28 -32.98 -28.55
CA LYS A 207 2.61 -31.87 -29.27
C LYS A 207 1.56 -31.19 -28.40
N ALA A 208 0.77 -31.96 -27.67
CA ALA A 208 -0.26 -31.43 -26.77
C ALA A 208 0.35 -30.64 -25.60
N ALA A 209 1.40 -31.18 -24.96
CA ALA A 209 2.09 -30.52 -23.84
C ALA A 209 2.75 -29.19 -24.27
N LYS A 210 3.46 -29.18 -25.40
CA LYS A 210 4.05 -27.95 -25.96
C LYS A 210 3.02 -26.90 -26.35
N LYS A 211 1.84 -27.32 -26.83
CA LYS A 211 0.76 -26.39 -27.13
C LYS A 211 0.24 -25.75 -25.83
N LYS A 212 -0.01 -26.56 -24.79
CA LYS A 212 -0.43 -26.06 -23.49
C LYS A 212 0.58 -25.08 -22.89
N GLU A 213 1.88 -25.42 -22.92
CA GLU A 213 2.96 -24.53 -22.45
C GLU A 213 2.90 -23.15 -23.13
N ARG A 214 2.75 -23.11 -24.47
CA ARG A 214 2.62 -21.87 -25.23
C ARG A 214 1.35 -21.09 -24.89
N ASP A 215 0.24 -21.79 -24.71
CA ASP A 215 -1.04 -21.18 -24.35
C ASP A 215 -0.94 -20.53 -22.95
N LEU A 216 -0.36 -21.21 -21.95
CA LEU A 216 -0.12 -20.64 -20.61
C LEU A 216 0.86 -19.46 -20.67
N GLU A 217 1.93 -19.52 -21.47
CA GLU A 217 2.89 -18.43 -21.63
C GLU A 217 2.23 -17.18 -22.26
N ALA A 218 1.32 -17.40 -23.23
CA ALA A 218 0.57 -16.32 -23.85
C ALA A 218 -0.43 -15.68 -22.88
N GLU A 219 -1.06 -16.48 -22.00
CA GLU A 219 -1.95 -15.98 -20.95
C GLU A 219 -1.18 -15.20 -19.87
N LEU A 220 -0.02 -15.70 -19.43
CA LEU A 220 0.89 -14.97 -18.53
C LEU A 220 1.28 -13.58 -19.09
N LYS A 221 1.53 -13.48 -20.39
CA LYS A 221 1.82 -12.19 -21.06
C LYS A 221 0.62 -11.24 -21.14
N LYS A 222 -0.60 -11.79 -21.15
CA LYS A 222 -1.86 -11.02 -21.21
C LYS A 222 -2.40 -10.62 -19.84
N MET A 223 -1.93 -11.25 -18.77
CA MET A 223 -2.31 -10.84 -17.41
C MET A 223 -2.01 -9.35 -17.24
N PRO A 224 -2.99 -8.54 -16.80
CA PRO A 224 -2.77 -7.12 -16.63
C PRO A 224 -1.66 -6.92 -15.61
N VAL A 225 -0.53 -6.39 -16.08
CA VAL A 225 0.48 -5.79 -15.20
C VAL A 225 -0.19 -4.55 -14.61
N GLY A 226 -0.91 -4.76 -13.51
CA GLY A 226 -1.49 -3.71 -12.72
C GLY A 226 -0.41 -2.69 -12.39
N VAL A 227 -0.52 -1.52 -13.01
CA VAL A 227 0.21 -0.29 -12.76
C VAL A 227 0.65 -0.21 -11.30
N VAL A 228 1.94 -0.36 -11.03
CA VAL A 228 2.79 0.38 -10.06
C VAL A 228 4.08 -0.42 -9.92
N LEU A 229 5.04 -0.23 -10.83
CA LEU A 229 6.48 -0.44 -10.55
C LEU A 229 7.35 0.42 -11.50
N LYS A 230 7.05 1.72 -11.61
CA LYS A 230 8.03 2.72 -12.06
C LYS A 230 9.14 2.97 -11.00
N GLY A 231 9.29 2.08 -10.02
CA GLY A 231 10.30 2.16 -8.94
C GLY A 231 11.29 0.97 -8.89
N GLU A 232 10.97 -0.18 -9.47
CA GLU A 232 11.80 -1.41 -9.32
C GLU A 232 12.86 -1.61 -10.40
N SER A 233 12.89 -0.78 -11.45
CA SER A 233 13.97 -0.85 -12.45
C SER A 233 15.33 -0.38 -11.90
N LYS A 234 15.36 0.46 -10.86
CA LYS A 234 16.63 0.97 -10.30
C LYS A 234 17.29 0.01 -9.33
N THR A 235 16.52 -0.78 -8.57
CA THR A 235 17.04 -1.77 -7.62
C THR A 235 17.64 -2.99 -8.31
N LEU A 236 17.05 -3.44 -9.43
CA LEU A 236 17.59 -4.55 -10.23
C LEU A 236 18.81 -4.16 -11.09
N GLU A 237 18.91 -2.92 -11.55
CA GLU A 237 20.13 -2.41 -12.22
C GLU A 237 21.29 -2.23 -11.24
N LEU A 238 21.03 -1.76 -10.01
CA LEU A 238 22.07 -1.57 -8.99
C LEU A 238 22.70 -2.91 -8.55
N MET A 239 21.93 -3.99 -8.45
CA MET A 239 22.42 -5.33 -8.10
C MET A 239 23.28 -5.98 -9.21
N LYS A 240 23.09 -5.60 -10.47
CA LYS A 240 23.95 -6.06 -11.59
C LYS A 240 25.25 -5.29 -11.74
N SER A 241 25.38 -4.12 -11.10
CA SER A 241 26.55 -3.24 -11.26
C SER A 241 27.79 -3.65 -10.46
N GLY A 242 27.72 -4.68 -9.62
CA GLY A 242 28.88 -5.24 -8.91
C GLY A 242 29.62 -4.26 -7.97
N LYS A 243 29.07 -3.08 -7.70
CA LYS A 243 29.67 -2.10 -6.79
C LYS A 243 29.41 -2.54 -5.34
N LYS A 244 30.48 -2.85 -4.61
CA LYS A 244 30.44 -3.07 -3.16
C LYS A 244 30.11 -1.75 -2.47
N TRP A 245 29.00 -1.71 -1.75
CA TRP A 245 28.64 -0.56 -0.93
C TRP A 245 28.99 -0.84 0.53
N HIS A 246 29.76 0.06 1.14
CA HIS A 246 29.96 0.08 2.58
C HIS A 246 28.68 0.58 3.25
N ILE A 247 28.06 -0.27 4.06
CA ILE A 247 26.99 0.15 4.98
C ILE A 247 27.69 0.87 6.13
N SER A 248 27.67 2.21 6.13
CA SER A 248 28.04 2.99 7.31
C SER A 248 26.86 2.95 8.27
N CYS A 249 26.96 2.14 9.32
CA CYS A 249 26.12 2.30 10.50
C CYS A 249 26.65 3.52 11.27
N TYR A 250 25.90 4.62 11.26
CA TYR A 250 26.07 5.68 12.25
C TYR A 250 25.16 5.38 13.47
N PRO A 251 25.60 5.77 14.68
CA PRO A 251 25.17 5.23 15.97
C PRO A 251 23.74 5.55 16.36
#